data_AF-A0A2V5VEU8-F1
#
_entry.id   AF-A0A2V5VEU8-F1
#
_cell.length_a   1.000
_cell.length_b   1.000
_cell.length_c   1.000
_cell.angle_alpha   90.00
_cell.angle_beta   90.00
_cell.angle_gamma   90.00
#
_symmetry.space_group_name_H-M   'P 1'
#
loop_
_entity.id
_entity.type
_entity.pdbx_description
1 polymer ?
#
loop_
_entity_poly.entity_id
_entity_poly.type
_entity_poly.pdbx_seq_one_letter_code
_entity_poly.pdbx_strand_id
1 'polypeptide(L)' 'MAKLTKRDIVVAISNQTGMVQHEVFDVVQRTLDKITDSLANNIAVELRNFGVFQPRLTKPRVGRNPNQP' A
#
# COMPACT_ATOMS: atom_id res chain seq x y z
N MET A 1 7.85 -13.30 -14.49
CA MET A 1 8.05 -13.22 -13.01
C MET A 1 6.71 -13.37 -12.34
N ALA A 2 6.63 -14.11 -11.24
CA ALA A 2 5.40 -14.20 -10.46
C ALA A 2 5.05 -12.83 -9.86
N LYS A 3 3.79 -12.42 -9.95
CA LYS A 3 3.27 -11.15 -9.43
C LYS A 3 2.32 -11.47 -8.30
N LEU A 4 2.57 -10.94 -7.11
CA LEU A 4 1.62 -10.99 -6.01
C LEU A 4 0.51 -9.96 -6.24
N THR A 5 -0.75 -10.39 -6.21
CA THR A 5 -1.92 -9.51 -6.33
C THR A 5 -2.68 -9.41 -5.02
N LYS A 6 -3.54 -8.40 -4.90
CA LYS A 6 -4.44 -8.25 -3.74
C LYS A 6 -5.31 -9.50 -3.52
N ARG A 7 -5.78 -10.13 -4.60
CA ARG A 7 -6.59 -11.35 -4.52
C ARG A 7 -5.81 -12.49 -3.88
N ASP A 8 -4.53 -12.65 -4.23
CA ASP A 8 -3.69 -13.72 -3.69
C ASP A 8 -3.49 -13.55 -2.18
N ILE A 9 -3.31 -12.32 -1.71
CA ILE A 9 -3.22 -11.99 -0.28
C ILE A 9 -4.53 -12.35 0.44
N VAL A 10 -5.67 -11.96 -0.11
CA VAL A 10 -7.00 -12.24 0.48
C VAL A 10 -7.25 -13.73 0.59
N VAL A 11 -6.97 -14.50 -0.47
CA VAL A 11 -7.13 -15.96 -0.46
C VAL A 11 -6.20 -16.60 0.56
N ALA A 12 -4.93 -16.18 0.63
CA ALA A 12 -3.98 -16.71 1.59
C ALA A 12 -4.43 -16.47 3.05
N ILE A 13 -4.86 -15.26 3.39
CA ILE A 13 -5.33 -14.91 4.74
C ILE A 13 -6.64 -15.64 5.07
N SER A 14 -7.60 -15.71 4.13
CA SER A 14 -8.86 -16.44 4.33
C SER A 14 -8.59 -17.92 4.60
N ASN A 15 -7.70 -18.56 3.85
CA ASN A 15 -7.31 -19.96 4.07
C ASN A 15 -6.62 -20.19 5.43
N GLN A 16 -5.83 -19.22 5.92
CA GLN A 16 -5.13 -19.32 7.21
C GLN A 16 -6.05 -19.08 8.42
N THR A 17 -7.02 -18.19 8.28
CA THR A 17 -7.86 -17.72 9.40
C THR A 17 -9.23 -18.37 9.45
N GLY A 18 -9.69 -18.98 8.34
CA GLY A 18 -11.04 -19.49 8.19
C GLY A 18 -12.10 -18.41 7.98
N MET A 19 -11.71 -17.13 7.90
CA MET A 19 -12.61 -16.01 7.64
C MET A 19 -13.13 -16.04 6.20
N VAL A 20 -14.32 -15.47 5.99
CA VAL A 20 -14.92 -15.36 4.66
C VAL A 20 -14.09 -14.41 3.78
N GLN A 21 -13.82 -14.80 2.54
CA GLN A 21 -12.96 -14.02 1.63
C GLN A 21 -13.43 -12.57 1.44
N HIS A 22 -14.74 -12.32 1.45
CA HIS A 22 -15.30 -10.97 1.35
C HIS A 22 -14.90 -10.09 2.54
N GLU A 23 -14.99 -10.62 3.76
CA GLU A 23 -14.61 -9.88 4.97
C GLU A 23 -13.10 -9.58 4.99
N VAL A 24 -12.28 -10.56 4.61
CA VAL A 24 -10.82 -10.37 4.48
C VAL A 24 -10.50 -9.32 3.42
N PHE A 25 -11.20 -9.35 2.28
CA PHE A 25 -11.05 -8.35 1.22
C PHE A 25 -11.34 -6.94 1.74
N ASP A 26 -12.45 -6.77 2.47
CA ASP A 26 -12.86 -5.49 3.02
C ASP A 26 -11.83 -4.97 4.04
N VAL A 27 -11.30 -5.84 4.90
CA VAL A 27 -10.26 -5.47 5.87
C VAL A 27 -8.98 -5.03 5.16
N VAL A 28 -8.52 -5.79 4.16
CA VAL A 28 -7.33 -5.44 3.37
C VAL A 28 -7.53 -4.11 2.65
N GLN A 29 -8.70 -3.90 2.01
CA GLN A 29 -9.01 -2.65 1.32
C GLN A 29 -8.99 -1.45 2.28
N ARG A 30 -9.73 -1.54 3.40
CA ARG A 30 -9.78 -0.48 4.41
C ARG A 30 -8.42 -0.18 5.02
N THR A 31 -7.56 -1.18 5.15
CA THR A 31 -6.19 -1.00 5.64
C THR A 31 -5.39 -0.12 4.68
N LEU A 32 -5.43 -0.43 3.38
CA LEU A 32 -4.77 0.38 2.36
C LEU A 32 -5.34 1.80 2.30
N ASP A 33 -6.66 1.94 2.36
CA ASP A 33 -7.33 3.24 2.36
C ASP A 33 -6.86 4.12 3.53
N LYS A 34 -6.76 3.55 4.74
CA LYS A 34 -6.26 4.28 5.91
C LYS A 34 -4.80 4.67 5.81
N ILE A 35 -3.97 3.84 5.18
CA ILE A 35 -2.58 4.20 4.90
C ILE A 35 -2.54 5.38 3.92
N THR A 36 -3.28 5.33 2.82
CA THR A 36 -3.29 6.41 1.82
C THR A 36 -3.85 7.71 2.37
N ASP A 37 -4.93 7.66 3.15
CA ASP A 37 -5.53 8.84 3.79
C ASP A 37 -4.54 9.49 4.76
N SER A 38 -3.83 8.70 5.55
CA SER A 38 -2.84 9.22 6.51
C SER A 38 -1.69 9.93 5.78
N LEU A 39 -1.15 9.30 4.72
CA LEU A 39 -0.07 9.88 3.92
C LEU A 39 -0.52 11.17 3.19
N ALA A 40 -1.75 11.22 2.70
CA ALA A 40 -2.32 12.42 2.06
C ALA A 40 -2.43 13.60 3.05
N ASN A 41 -2.68 13.32 4.32
CA ASN A 41 -2.72 14.31 5.40
C ASN A 41 -1.35 14.61 6.03
N ASN A 42 -0.26 14.19 5.38
CA ASN A 42 1.11 14.38 5.86
C ASN A 42 1.41 13.69 7.20
N ILE A 43 0.69 12.61 7.52
CA ILE A 43 0.86 11.79 8.73
C ILE A 43 1.67 10.54 8.37
N ALA A 44 2.77 10.29 9.08
CA ALA A 44 3.57 9.08 8.91
C ALA A 44 2.84 7.86 9.48
N VAL A 45 2.88 6.75 8.76
CA VAL A 45 2.31 5.46 9.18
C VAL A 45 3.44 4.51 9.53
N GLU A 46 3.50 4.11 10.79
CA GLU A 46 4.45 3.10 11.28
C GLU A 46 3.72 1.77 11.48
N LEU A 47 4.20 0.75 10.77
CA LEU A 47 3.78 -0.64 10.95
C LEU A 47 4.97 -1.41 11.54
N ARG A 48 4.95 -1.64 12.85
CA ARG A 48 6.03 -2.33 13.57
C ARG A 48 6.31 -3.70 12.94
N ASN A 49 7.59 -4.05 12.85
CA ASN A 49 8.09 -5.27 12.19
C ASN A 49 7.84 -5.34 10.67
N PHE A 50 7.38 -4.25 10.05
CA PHE A 50 7.18 -4.16 8.60
C PHE A 50 7.90 -2.94 8.01
N GLY A 51 7.56 -1.73 8.45
CA GLY A 51 8.21 -0.52 7.96
C GLY A 51 7.47 0.77 8.30
N VAL A 52 8.06 1.89 7.88
CA VAL A 52 7.52 3.24 8.03
C VAL A 52 7.23 3.84 6.66
N PHE A 53 6.01 4.31 6.47
CA PHE A 53 5.59 5.06 5.30
C PHE A 53 5.46 6.53 5.69
N GLN A 54 6.16 7.42 5.00
CA GLN A 54 6.10 8.84 5.27
C GLN A 54 6.22 9.66 3.98
N PRO A 55 5.45 10.74 3.82
CA PRO A 55 5.64 11.68 2.73
C PRO A 55 7.00 12.36 2.85
N ARG A 56 7.73 12.44 1.73
CA ARG A 56 9.01 13.14 1.66
C ARG A 56 8.91 14.26 0.64
N LEU A 57 8.99 15.50 1.12
CA LEU A 57 9.13 16.66 0.25
C LEU A 57 10.56 16.72 -0.29
N THR A 58 10.69 16.74 -1.62
CA THR A 58 11.97 16.94 -2.31
C THR A 58 11.98 18.32 -2.96
N LYS A 59 13.16 18.95 -3.03
CA LYS A 59 13.30 20.26 -3.69
C LYS A 59 12.95 20.12 -5.19
N PRO A 60 12.20 21.05 -5.78
CA PRO A 60 11.94 21.04 -7.21
C PRO A 60 13.25 21.10 -8.00
N ARG A 61 13.30 20.37 -9.12
CA ARG A 61 14.44 20.29 -10.04
C ARG A 61 13.93 20.51 -11.47
N VAL A 62 14.78 21.03 -12.35
CA VAL A 62 14.48 21.08 -13.78
C VAL A 62 14.58 19.67 -14.35
N GLY A 63 13.46 19.12 -14.82
CA GLY A 63 13.41 17.83 -15.48
C GLY A 63 13.86 17.90 -16.95
N ARG A 64 14.19 16.74 -17.53
CA ARG A 64 14.43 16.57 -18.97
C ARG A 64 13.43 15.57 -19.52
N ASN A 65 13.02 15.70 -20.78
CA ASN A 65 12.16 14.72 -21.44
C ASN A 65 13.03 13.54 -21.94
N PRO A 66 12.88 12.32 -21.40
CA PRO A 66 13.70 11.19 -21.83
C PRO A 66 13.50 10.81 -23.31
N ASN A 67 12.36 11.16 -23.89
CA ASN A 67 12.02 10.91 -25.30
C ASN A 67 12.43 12.07 -26.23
N GLN A 68 12.83 13.21 -25.67
CA GLN A 68 13.34 14.39 -26.38
C GLN A 68 14.48 15.00 -25.55
N PRO A 69 15.68 14.38 -25.62
CA PRO A 69 16.80 14.70 -24.74
C PRO A 69 17.37 16.10 -24.95
#